data_AF-A0A2T2W2D0-F1
#
_entry.id   AF-A0A2T2W2D0-F1
#
_cell.length_a   1.000
_cell.length_b   1.000
_cell.length_c   1.000
_cell.angle_alpha   90.00
_cell.angle_beta   90.00
_cell.angle_gamma   90.00
#
_symmetry.space_group_name_H-M   'P 1'
#
loop_
_entity.id
_entity.type
_entity.pdbx_description
1 polymer ?
#
loop_
_entity_poly.entity_id
_entity_poly.type
_entity_poly.pdbx_seq_one_letter_code
_entity_poly.pdbx_strand_id
1 'polypeptide(L)'
;LDAIGLYPASGRREQKPSSQARPLIRSQPAQSGVLRLEELAAAKAQAVLHGDSPLESRSHSLTYALREFYGWENWAAQNQVPLSGDAEELARAAGAALGIDAERVERIMESIVDPTSCTPAAVFVGGETSAWQRVWKLDRQVYEKLCPGGISEAIQATARENHHVLKGGSPQKRQNAVIKASVAHQPSISAVQIQTFVRQAREILAHTQQPGRGEITGEGSEVGSRLSMQGRIYRISAEDQQLTVQARERGTILEIQGDTVISECLTGADLSRFQAEVLRIRQQVSEETLRLVHPRSQLFER
;
A
#
# COMPACT_ATOMS: atom_id res chain seq x y z
N LEU A 1 31.07 -22.89 44.26
CA LEU A 1 29.64 -22.63 44.51
C LEU A 1 29.45 -21.13 44.43
N ASP A 2 29.43 -20.63 43.20
CA ASP A 2 29.40 -19.19 42.90
C ASP A 2 27.97 -18.67 42.96
N ALA A 3 27.84 -17.48 43.55
CA ALA A 3 26.59 -16.82 43.83
C ALA A 3 25.88 -16.40 42.53
N ILE A 4 24.70 -16.98 42.30
CA ILE A 4 23.78 -16.58 41.23
C ILE A 4 23.16 -15.23 41.65
N GLY A 5 23.67 -14.14 41.06
CA GLY A 5 23.12 -12.79 41.20
C GLY A 5 21.77 -12.67 40.50
N LEU A 6 20.69 -12.87 41.26
CA LEU A 6 19.33 -12.54 40.84
C LEU A 6 19.14 -11.02 40.89
N TYR A 7 19.09 -10.37 39.72
CA TYR A 7 18.74 -8.96 39.64
C TYR A 7 17.23 -8.77 39.83
N PRO A 8 16.80 -7.81 40.67
CA PRO A 8 15.39 -7.48 40.80
C PRO A 8 14.91 -6.75 39.53
N ALA A 9 14.01 -7.39 38.79
CA ALA A 9 13.23 -6.76 37.73
C ALA A 9 12.27 -5.74 38.36
N SER A 10 12.75 -4.50 38.53
CA SER A 10 11.89 -3.40 38.96
C SER A 10 10.85 -3.12 37.88
N GLY A 11 9.60 -3.44 38.19
CA GLY A 11 8.43 -3.14 37.36
C GLY A 11 8.32 -1.65 37.13
N ARG A 12 8.82 -1.18 35.98
CA ARG A 12 8.66 0.19 35.51
C ARG A 12 7.19 0.39 35.17
N ARG A 13 6.42 0.87 36.14
CA ARG A 13 5.02 1.30 35.98
C ARG A 13 5.03 2.38 34.90
N GLU A 14 4.51 2.06 33.72
CA GLU A 14 4.30 3.02 32.64
C GLU A 14 3.40 4.14 33.16
N GLN A 15 4.02 5.25 33.57
CA GLN A 15 3.31 6.48 33.80
C GLN A 15 2.70 6.88 32.46
N LYS A 16 1.37 6.78 32.34
CA LYS A 16 0.63 7.40 31.24
C LYS A 16 1.11 8.84 31.15
N PRO A 17 1.76 9.26 30.05
CA PRO A 17 2.26 10.62 29.92
C PRO A 17 1.08 11.56 30.15
N SER A 18 1.27 12.51 31.07
CA SER A 18 0.29 13.55 31.35
C SER A 18 -0.10 14.17 30.02
N SER A 19 -1.40 14.19 29.72
CA SER A 19 -1.97 14.80 28.52
C SER A 19 -1.71 16.31 28.56
N GLN A 20 -0.49 16.72 28.21
CA GLN A 20 -0.22 18.11 27.87
C GLN A 20 -1.15 18.46 26.70
N ALA A 21 -1.86 19.57 26.84
CA ALA A 21 -2.81 20.02 25.84
C ALA A 21 -2.10 20.10 24.49
N ARG A 22 -2.51 19.25 23.54
CA ARG A 22 -1.93 19.21 22.21
C ARG A 22 -2.12 20.58 21.57
N PRO A 23 -1.07 21.23 21.04
CA PRO A 23 -1.23 22.48 20.32
C PRO A 23 -2.15 22.23 19.13
N LEU A 24 -3.33 22.85 19.12
CA LEU A 24 -4.21 22.81 17.96
C LEU A 24 -3.58 23.65 16.85
N ILE A 25 -3.35 23.03 15.69
CA ILE A 25 -3.04 23.76 14.47
C ILE A 25 -4.23 24.68 14.20
N ARG A 26 -4.02 26.00 14.34
CA ARG A 26 -5.05 26.99 14.09
C ARG A 26 -5.28 27.06 12.58
N SER A 27 -6.34 26.39 12.14
CA SER A 27 -6.79 26.48 10.76
C SER A 27 -7.22 27.93 10.47
N GLN A 28 -6.49 28.63 9.60
CA GLN A 28 -6.94 29.90 9.04
C GLN A 28 -8.28 29.68 8.31
N PRO A 29 -9.18 30.67 8.26
CA PRO A 29 -10.41 30.55 7.50
C PRO A 29 -10.10 30.33 6.01
N ALA A 30 -10.82 29.41 5.37
CA ALA A 30 -10.66 29.14 3.95
C ALA A 30 -10.91 30.42 3.14
N GLN A 31 -9.93 30.80 2.31
CA GLN A 31 -10.05 31.90 1.37
C GLN A 31 -10.49 31.33 0.01
N SER A 32 -11.58 31.87 -0.56
CA SER A 32 -12.04 31.43 -1.88
C SER A 32 -10.94 31.63 -2.93
N GLY A 33 -10.67 30.61 -3.74
CA GLY A 33 -9.66 30.68 -4.79
C GLY A 33 -8.23 30.32 -4.36
N VAL A 34 -7.99 30.04 -3.08
CA VAL A 34 -6.69 29.60 -2.57
C VAL A 34 -6.86 28.33 -1.75
N LEU A 35 -6.28 27.23 -2.24
CA LEU A 35 -6.35 25.94 -1.56
C LEU A 35 -5.35 25.89 -0.40
N ARG A 36 -5.70 25.13 0.63
CA ARG A 36 -4.82 24.91 1.78
C ARG A 36 -4.07 23.60 1.64
N LEU A 37 -2.77 23.63 1.86
CA LEU A 37 -1.91 22.45 1.69
C LEU A 37 -2.35 21.29 2.59
N GLU A 38 -2.77 21.57 3.83
CA GLU A 38 -3.26 20.55 4.76
C GLU A 38 -4.59 19.89 4.34
N GLU A 39 -5.43 20.58 3.55
CA GLU A 39 -6.71 20.06 3.09
C GLU A 39 -6.55 19.14 1.86
N LEU A 40 -5.53 19.42 1.05
CA LEU A 40 -5.17 18.60 -0.11
C LEU A 40 -4.60 17.24 0.30
N ALA A 41 -3.82 17.21 1.36
CA ALA A 41 -3.13 16.02 1.86
C ALA A 41 -4.06 14.80 2.06
N ALA A 42 -3.53 13.61 1.80
CA ALA A 42 -4.25 12.36 2.06
C ALA A 42 -4.63 12.19 3.55
N ALA A 43 -5.69 11.42 3.82
CA ALA A 43 -6.20 11.22 5.18
C ALA A 43 -5.14 10.76 6.20
N LYS A 44 -4.15 9.96 5.76
CA LYS A 44 -3.03 9.53 6.61
C LYS A 44 -2.11 10.69 6.99
N ALA A 45 -1.80 11.59 6.05
CA ALA A 45 -0.99 12.78 6.33
C ALA A 45 -1.77 13.79 7.20
N GLN A 46 -3.09 13.90 7.00
CA GLN A 46 -3.96 14.68 7.88
C GLN A 46 -3.99 14.13 9.32
N ALA A 47 -4.06 12.79 9.49
CA ALA A 47 -3.97 12.18 10.81
C ALA A 47 -2.67 12.53 11.53
N VAL A 48 -1.56 12.61 10.79
CA VAL A 48 -0.26 13.03 11.32
C VAL A 48 -0.25 14.48 11.80
N LEU A 49 -0.94 15.40 11.11
CA LEU A 49 -1.13 16.77 11.57
C LEU A 49 -1.93 16.85 12.89
N HIS A 50 -2.79 15.87 13.16
CA HIS A 50 -3.55 15.76 14.41
C HIS A 50 -2.81 14.99 15.52
N GLY A 51 -1.57 14.58 15.27
CA GLY A 51 -0.71 13.88 16.23
C GLY A 51 -0.94 12.37 16.30
N ASP A 52 -1.58 11.78 15.28
CA ASP A 52 -1.72 10.33 15.15
C ASP A 52 -0.56 9.74 14.33
N SER A 53 -0.10 8.54 14.70
CA SER A 53 0.97 7.83 13.98
C SER A 53 0.40 6.61 13.27
N PRO A 54 -0.16 6.76 12.04
CA PRO A 54 -0.80 5.66 11.32
C PRO A 54 0.17 4.62 10.76
N LEU A 55 1.48 4.89 10.77
CA LEU A 55 2.53 3.96 10.35
C LEU A 55 3.32 3.41 11.55
N GLU A 56 4.24 2.50 11.26
CA GLU A 56 5.04 1.73 12.25
C GLU A 56 5.75 2.59 13.30
N SER A 57 6.14 3.82 12.95
CA SER A 57 6.76 4.75 13.89
C SER A 57 6.33 6.19 13.64
N ARG A 58 6.49 7.04 14.66
CA ARG A 58 6.22 8.49 14.56
C ARG A 58 7.10 9.15 13.50
N SER A 59 8.37 8.77 13.40
CA SER A 59 9.27 9.26 12.36
C SER A 59 8.82 8.82 10.97
N HIS A 60 8.46 7.55 10.80
CA HIS A 60 7.96 7.04 9.52
C HIS A 60 6.66 7.77 9.11
N SER A 61 5.75 7.98 10.05
CA SER A 61 4.52 8.74 9.82
C SER A 61 4.80 10.21 9.42
N LEU A 62 5.75 10.88 10.09
CA LEU A 62 6.13 12.25 9.75
C LEU A 62 6.82 12.32 8.37
N THR A 63 7.74 11.40 8.06
CA THR A 63 8.37 11.32 6.73
C THR A 63 7.34 11.12 5.64
N TYR A 64 6.34 10.27 5.87
CA TYR A 64 5.23 10.08 4.92
C TYR A 64 4.42 11.37 4.70
N ALA A 65 4.03 12.05 5.78
CA ALA A 65 3.26 13.29 5.68
C ALA A 65 4.05 14.41 4.99
N LEU A 66 5.34 14.55 5.30
CA LEU A 66 6.20 15.54 4.69
C LEU A 66 6.38 15.33 3.18
N ARG A 67 6.58 14.08 2.73
CA ARG A 67 6.62 13.75 1.29
C ARG A 67 5.30 14.06 0.59
N GLU A 68 4.18 13.83 1.26
CA GLU A 68 2.86 14.20 0.75
C GLU A 68 2.74 15.73 0.59
N PHE A 69 3.19 16.51 1.58
CA PHE A 69 3.16 17.99 1.52
C PHE A 69 4.03 18.53 0.39
N TYR A 70 5.30 18.12 0.29
CA TYR A 70 6.15 18.51 -0.83
C TYR A 70 5.56 18.08 -2.18
N GLY A 71 4.96 16.89 -2.24
CA GLY A 71 4.28 16.43 -3.44
C GLY A 71 3.16 17.37 -3.90
N TRP A 72 2.33 17.84 -2.96
CA TRP A 72 1.27 18.79 -3.28
C TRP A 72 1.79 20.17 -3.66
N GLU A 73 2.85 20.68 -3.03
CA GLU A 73 3.49 21.93 -3.44
C GLU A 73 4.06 21.85 -4.85
N ASN A 74 4.82 20.79 -5.16
CA ASN A 74 5.40 20.56 -6.48
C ASN A 74 4.31 20.46 -7.55
N TRP A 75 3.27 19.66 -7.29
CA TRP A 75 2.16 19.47 -8.21
C TRP A 75 1.36 20.77 -8.42
N ALA A 76 1.09 21.52 -7.35
CA ALA A 76 0.37 22.78 -7.43
C ALA A 76 1.17 23.84 -8.20
N ALA A 77 2.48 23.94 -7.97
CA ALA A 77 3.37 24.85 -8.69
C ALA A 77 3.40 24.54 -10.20
N GLN A 78 3.50 23.26 -10.57
CA GLN A 78 3.49 22.83 -11.98
C GLN A 78 2.16 23.14 -12.68
N ASN A 79 1.04 23.03 -11.97
CA ASN A 79 -0.31 23.25 -12.50
C ASN A 79 -0.86 24.67 -12.24
N GLN A 80 -0.02 25.58 -11.71
CA GLN A 80 -0.40 26.96 -11.37
C GLN A 80 -1.61 27.06 -10.42
N VAL A 81 -1.79 26.06 -9.56
CA VAL A 81 -2.87 26.01 -8.57
C VAL A 81 -2.48 26.86 -7.36
N PRO A 82 -3.22 27.91 -7.02
CA PRO A 82 -2.90 28.74 -5.86
C PRO A 82 -3.01 27.94 -4.56
N LEU A 83 -1.91 27.90 -3.82
CA LEU A 83 -1.76 27.16 -2.58
C LEU A 83 -1.39 28.12 -1.44
N SER A 84 -1.89 27.84 -0.24
CA SER A 84 -1.51 28.47 1.02
C SER A 84 -0.96 27.43 1.99
N GLY A 85 0.00 27.86 2.81
CA GLY A 85 0.78 26.99 3.69
C GLY A 85 2.15 26.66 3.10
N ASP A 86 3.03 26.19 3.97
CA ASP A 86 4.40 25.77 3.67
C ASP A 86 4.60 24.34 4.20
N ALA A 87 5.16 23.45 3.39
CA ALA A 87 5.34 22.04 3.74
C ALA A 87 6.20 21.84 4.99
N GLU A 88 7.25 22.66 5.18
CA GLU A 88 8.13 22.55 6.34
C GLU A 88 7.45 23.08 7.61
N GLU A 89 6.72 24.19 7.54
CA GLU A 89 5.89 24.68 8.64
C GLU A 89 4.86 23.63 9.08
N LEU A 90 4.18 22.99 8.12
CA LEU A 90 3.25 21.90 8.41
C LEU A 90 3.95 20.68 9.02
N ALA A 91 5.16 20.35 8.58
CA ALA A 91 5.94 19.25 9.14
C ALA A 91 6.43 19.54 10.56
N ARG A 92 6.87 20.78 10.85
CA ARG A 92 7.19 21.22 12.21
C ARG A 92 5.96 21.14 13.12
N ALA A 93 4.80 21.58 12.64
CA ALA A 93 3.54 21.47 13.37
C ALA A 93 3.13 20.00 13.63
N ALA A 94 3.22 19.13 12.62
CA ALA A 94 2.97 17.70 12.75
C ALA A 94 3.96 17.02 13.72
N GLY A 95 5.24 17.37 13.64
CA GLY A 95 6.28 16.87 14.54
C GLY A 95 5.99 17.23 16.00
N ALA A 96 5.61 18.48 16.25
CA ALA A 96 5.18 18.93 17.57
C ALA A 96 3.92 18.17 18.06
N ALA A 97 2.93 17.97 17.19
CA ALA A 97 1.71 17.21 17.51
C ALA A 97 1.99 15.73 17.83
N LEU A 98 2.99 15.12 17.17
CA LEU A 98 3.49 13.77 17.43
C LEU A 98 4.39 13.68 18.67
N GLY A 99 4.76 14.81 19.28
CA GLY A 99 5.73 14.85 20.37
C GLY A 99 7.14 14.42 19.95
N ILE A 100 7.55 14.77 18.72
CA ILE A 100 8.90 14.63 18.21
C ILE A 100 9.66 15.92 18.54
N ASP A 101 10.89 15.80 19.02
CA ASP A 101 11.76 16.95 19.29
C ASP A 101 12.12 17.70 18.01
N ALA A 102 12.27 19.02 18.08
CA ALA A 102 12.49 19.87 16.91
C ALA A 102 13.74 19.45 16.12
N GLU A 103 14.85 19.12 16.78
CA GLU A 103 16.08 18.66 16.13
C GLU A 103 15.87 17.39 15.31
N ARG A 104 15.08 16.43 15.82
CA ARG A 104 14.70 15.23 15.08
C ARG A 104 13.75 15.53 13.93
N VAL A 105 12.87 16.53 14.04
CA VAL A 105 12.04 16.97 12.92
C VAL A 105 12.92 17.52 11.80
N GLU A 106 13.87 18.41 12.11
CA GLU A 106 14.82 18.96 11.12
C GLU A 106 15.62 17.86 10.44
N ARG A 107 16.18 16.89 11.20
CA ARG A 107 16.87 15.73 10.61
C ARG A 107 15.99 14.88 9.69
N ILE A 108 14.69 14.77 9.99
CA ILE A 108 13.74 14.06 9.11
C ILE A 108 13.52 14.85 7.82
N MET A 109 13.41 16.18 7.91
CA MET A 109 13.30 17.03 6.71
C MET A 109 14.56 16.92 5.84
N GLU A 110 15.74 17.04 6.44
CA GLU A 110 17.04 16.88 5.76
C GLU A 110 17.24 15.48 5.15
N SER A 111 16.58 14.46 5.70
CA SER A 111 16.67 13.09 5.15
C SER A 111 15.96 12.92 3.81
N ILE A 112 15.11 13.87 3.41
CA ILE A 112 14.50 13.90 2.08
C ILE A 112 15.51 14.55 1.12
N VAL A 113 16.29 13.69 0.46
CA VAL A 113 17.40 14.09 -0.44
C VAL A 113 16.94 15.04 -1.55
N ASP A 114 15.74 14.84 -2.08
CA ASP A 114 15.18 15.67 -3.15
C ASP A 114 13.68 15.94 -2.91
N PRO A 115 13.36 17.07 -2.27
CA PRO A 115 11.98 17.49 -2.07
C PRO A 115 11.22 17.70 -3.38
N THR A 116 11.91 18.12 -4.46
CA THR A 116 11.28 18.51 -5.73
C THR A 116 10.79 17.33 -6.57
N SER A 117 11.31 16.13 -6.33
CA SER A 117 10.81 14.89 -6.95
C SER A 117 9.68 14.20 -6.18
N CYS A 118 9.26 14.76 -5.04
CA CYS A 118 8.10 14.23 -4.32
C CYS A 118 6.83 14.38 -5.17
N THR A 119 5.99 13.36 -5.14
CA THR A 119 4.69 13.32 -5.81
C THR A 119 3.60 13.01 -4.79
N PRO A 120 2.42 13.66 -4.87
CA PRO A 120 1.37 13.42 -3.91
C PRO A 120 0.74 12.05 -4.16
N ALA A 121 0.26 11.40 -3.09
CA ALA A 121 -0.30 10.05 -3.16
C ALA A 121 -1.47 9.95 -4.15
N ALA A 122 -2.24 11.02 -4.34
CA ALA A 122 -3.31 11.09 -5.33
C ALA A 122 -2.78 10.85 -6.77
N VAL A 123 -1.68 11.52 -7.14
CA VAL A 123 -1.04 11.35 -8.46
C VAL A 123 -0.43 9.96 -8.58
N PHE A 124 0.23 9.47 -7.53
CA PHE A 124 0.84 8.14 -7.56
C PHE A 124 -0.19 7.02 -7.78
N VAL A 125 -1.36 7.10 -7.15
CA VAL A 125 -2.38 6.04 -7.21
C VAL A 125 -3.26 6.14 -8.46
N GLY A 126 -3.65 7.34 -8.88
CA GLY A 126 -4.64 7.51 -9.94
C GLY A 126 -4.34 8.67 -10.90
N GLY A 127 -3.06 9.06 -11.00
CA GLY A 127 -2.58 10.06 -11.93
C GLY A 127 -3.13 11.47 -11.69
N GLU A 128 -2.90 12.33 -12.68
CA GLU A 128 -3.36 13.72 -12.69
C GLU A 128 -4.86 13.87 -12.40
N THR A 129 -5.67 12.95 -12.95
CA THR A 129 -7.12 12.94 -12.75
C THR A 129 -7.51 12.90 -11.28
N SER A 130 -6.78 12.12 -10.46
CA SER A 130 -7.09 12.00 -9.03
C SER A 130 -6.71 13.25 -8.23
N ALA A 131 -5.64 13.94 -8.62
CA ALA A 131 -5.27 15.21 -8.02
C ALA A 131 -6.29 16.30 -8.33
N TRP A 132 -6.69 16.41 -9.61
CA TRP A 132 -7.75 17.34 -10.03
C TRP A 132 -9.12 17.04 -9.40
N GLN A 133 -9.45 15.76 -9.17
CA GLN A 133 -10.65 15.39 -8.40
C GLN A 133 -10.60 15.88 -6.95
N ARG A 134 -9.41 15.90 -6.33
CA ARG A 134 -9.22 16.46 -4.99
C ARG A 134 -9.45 17.97 -5.00
N VAL A 135 -8.86 18.66 -5.98
CA VAL A 135 -9.07 20.11 -6.18
C VAL A 135 -10.54 20.43 -6.40
N TRP A 136 -11.25 19.70 -7.28
CA TRP A 136 -12.68 19.88 -7.55
C TRP A 136 -13.55 19.78 -6.30
N LYS A 137 -13.21 18.87 -5.38
CA LYS A 137 -13.95 18.67 -4.12
C LYS A 137 -13.72 19.81 -3.12
N LEU A 138 -12.55 20.45 -3.15
CA LEU A 138 -12.17 21.50 -2.21
C LEU A 138 -12.54 22.89 -2.73
N ASP A 139 -12.15 23.22 -3.96
CA ASP A 139 -12.48 24.49 -4.61
C ASP A 139 -12.86 24.27 -6.07
N ARG A 140 -14.16 24.34 -6.31
CA ARG A 140 -14.74 24.16 -7.65
C ARG A 140 -14.35 25.29 -8.62
N GLN A 141 -14.14 26.52 -8.13
CA GLN A 141 -13.79 27.65 -8.99
C GLN A 141 -12.37 27.50 -9.54
N VAL A 142 -11.43 27.11 -8.67
CA VAL A 142 -10.04 26.83 -9.06
C VAL A 142 -10.00 25.70 -10.09
N TYR A 143 -10.75 24.62 -9.82
CA TYR A 143 -10.89 23.51 -10.76
C TYR A 143 -11.43 23.94 -12.12
N GLU A 144 -12.56 24.65 -12.17
CA GLU A 144 -13.18 25.06 -13.44
C GLU A 144 -12.30 26.01 -14.25
N LYS A 145 -11.47 26.82 -13.57
CA LYS A 145 -10.57 27.78 -14.22
C LYS A 145 -9.28 27.14 -14.77
N LEU A 146 -8.70 26.19 -14.03
CA LEU A 146 -7.33 25.70 -14.31
C LEU A 146 -7.27 24.27 -14.84
N CYS A 147 -8.29 23.44 -14.61
CA CYS A 147 -8.26 22.04 -15.01
C CYS A 147 -8.21 21.92 -16.55
N PRO A 148 -7.25 21.16 -17.12
CA PRO A 148 -7.22 20.89 -18.56
C PRO A 148 -8.51 20.21 -19.05
N GLY A 149 -8.97 20.59 -20.25
CA GLY A 149 -10.25 20.13 -20.81
C GLY A 149 -10.41 18.60 -20.83
N GLY A 150 -9.40 17.87 -21.32
CA GLY A 150 -9.46 16.40 -21.39
C GLY A 150 -9.58 15.72 -20.02
N ILE A 151 -8.95 16.28 -18.97
CA ILE A 151 -9.08 15.78 -17.60
C ILE A 151 -10.45 16.15 -17.03
N SER A 152 -10.93 17.37 -17.32
CA SER A 152 -12.25 17.82 -16.86
C SER A 152 -13.38 16.94 -17.39
N GLU A 153 -13.34 16.62 -18.69
CA GLU A 153 -14.30 15.72 -19.33
C GLU A 153 -14.29 14.33 -18.70
N ALA A 154 -13.10 13.77 -18.44
CA ALA A 154 -12.97 12.47 -17.79
C ALA A 154 -13.58 12.46 -16.37
N ILE A 155 -13.31 13.49 -15.57
CA ILE A 155 -13.87 13.63 -14.22
C ILE A 155 -15.40 13.79 -14.27
N GLN A 156 -15.91 14.63 -15.18
CA GLN A 156 -17.34 14.83 -15.35
C GLN A 156 -18.06 13.56 -15.82
N ALA A 157 -17.44 12.78 -16.71
CA ALA A 157 -17.99 11.50 -17.15
C ALA A 157 -18.15 10.52 -15.97
N THR A 158 -17.10 10.37 -15.14
CA THR A 158 -17.15 9.54 -13.93
C THR A 158 -18.20 10.05 -12.93
N ALA A 159 -18.34 11.37 -12.77
CA ALA A 159 -19.36 11.95 -11.87
C ALA A 159 -20.80 11.67 -12.35
N ARG A 160 -21.05 11.75 -13.67
CA ARG A 160 -22.37 11.45 -14.27
C ARG A 160 -22.72 9.97 -14.11
N GLU A 161 -21.77 9.09 -14.36
CA GLU A 161 -21.94 7.64 -14.20
C GLU A 161 -22.31 7.29 -12.74
N ASN A 162 -21.58 7.84 -11.77
CA ASN A 162 -21.87 7.65 -10.35
C ASN A 162 -23.24 8.20 -9.93
N HIS A 163 -23.68 9.32 -10.50
CA HIS A 163 -25.02 9.86 -10.24
C HIS A 163 -26.14 9.01 -10.84
N HIS A 164 -25.90 8.34 -11.97
CA HIS A 164 -26.89 7.46 -12.59
C HIS A 164 -27.13 6.21 -11.71
N VAL A 165 -26.08 5.67 -11.09
CA VAL A 165 -26.17 4.52 -10.17
C VAL A 165 -27.03 4.83 -8.94
N LEU A 166 -27.00 6.06 -8.44
CA LEU A 166 -27.77 6.46 -7.25
C LEU A 166 -29.25 6.76 -7.51
N LYS A 167 -29.64 7.06 -8.76
CA LYS A 167 -31.05 7.37 -9.10
C LYS A 167 -31.88 6.14 -9.51
N GLY A 168 -31.25 5.01 -9.81
CA GLY A 168 -31.93 3.81 -10.33
C GLY A 168 -32.24 2.70 -9.31
N GLY A 169 -31.78 2.81 -8.06
CA GLY A 169 -31.98 1.79 -7.03
C GLY A 169 -32.66 2.35 -5.80
N SER A 170 -33.88 1.89 -5.51
CA SER A 170 -34.52 2.10 -4.21
C SER A 170 -33.53 1.76 -3.09
N PRO A 171 -33.36 2.62 -2.06
CA PRO A 171 -32.40 2.41 -0.99
C PRO A 171 -32.78 1.15 -0.22
N GLN A 172 -32.10 0.04 -0.54
CA GLN A 172 -32.31 -1.21 0.16
C GLN A 172 -31.78 -1.01 1.58
N LYS A 173 -32.73 -0.93 2.52
CA LYS A 173 -32.57 -0.76 3.96
C LYS A 173 -31.64 -1.85 4.51
N ARG A 174 -30.33 -1.66 4.41
CA ARG A 174 -29.33 -2.54 5.02
C ARG A 174 -29.32 -2.28 6.52
N GLN A 175 -29.86 -3.24 7.23
CA GLN A 175 -29.75 -3.36 8.68
C GLN A 175 -28.26 -3.37 9.06
N ASN A 176 -27.94 -2.57 10.07
CA ASN A 176 -26.66 -2.53 10.74
C ASN A 176 -26.38 -3.88 11.42
N ALA A 177 -25.50 -4.68 10.82
CA ALA A 177 -24.75 -5.71 11.53
C ALA A 177 -23.42 -5.94 10.82
N VAL A 178 -22.35 -5.55 11.52
CA VAL A 178 -20.94 -5.90 11.29
C VAL A 178 -20.26 -5.24 10.07
N ILE A 179 -19.22 -4.48 10.41
CA ILE A 179 -18.35 -3.69 9.55
C ILE A 179 -17.67 -4.57 8.49
N LYS A 180 -18.01 -4.38 7.21
CA LYS A 180 -17.15 -4.71 6.06
C LYS A 180 -17.17 -3.56 5.06
N ALA A 181 -16.01 -2.95 4.89
CA ALA A 181 -15.76 -1.81 4.02
C ALA A 181 -16.20 -2.10 2.58
N SER A 182 -17.03 -1.23 2.01
CA SER A 182 -17.38 -1.24 0.60
C SER A 182 -16.47 -0.25 -0.13
N VAL A 183 -15.50 -0.78 -0.87
CA VAL A 183 -14.65 -0.03 -1.81
C VAL A 183 -15.41 0.11 -3.12
N ALA A 184 -15.53 1.35 -3.59
CA ALA A 184 -16.21 1.72 -4.83
C ALA A 184 -15.50 1.11 -6.06
N HIS A 185 -16.30 0.86 -7.11
CA HIS A 185 -15.99 0.06 -8.30
C HIS A 185 -14.58 0.28 -8.90
N GLN A 186 -13.68 -0.68 -8.65
CA GLN A 186 -12.78 -1.15 -9.71
C GLN A 186 -13.57 -2.12 -10.60
N PRO A 187 -13.26 -2.25 -11.91
CA PRO A 187 -13.87 -3.27 -12.74
C PRO A 187 -13.70 -4.61 -12.03
N SER A 188 -14.83 -5.20 -11.61
CA SER A 188 -14.84 -6.43 -10.82
C SER A 188 -14.05 -7.47 -11.60
N ILE A 189 -12.94 -7.92 -11.02
CA ILE A 189 -12.18 -9.04 -11.55
C ILE A 189 -13.19 -10.19 -11.70
N SER A 190 -13.30 -10.73 -12.91
CA SER A 190 -14.29 -11.76 -13.17
C SER A 190 -13.92 -13.03 -12.40
N ALA A 191 -14.93 -13.84 -12.03
CA ALA A 191 -14.69 -15.15 -11.42
C ALA A 191 -13.72 -16.02 -12.26
N VAL A 192 -13.77 -15.87 -13.58
CA VAL A 192 -12.86 -16.55 -14.53
C VAL A 192 -11.41 -16.10 -14.36
N GLN A 193 -11.17 -14.80 -14.14
CA GLN A 193 -9.84 -14.25 -13.89
C GLN A 193 -9.27 -14.74 -12.56
N ILE A 194 -10.09 -14.77 -11.50
CA ILE A 194 -9.70 -15.32 -10.20
C ILE A 194 -9.34 -16.80 -10.34
N GLN A 195 -10.21 -17.60 -10.95
CA GLN A 195 -9.93 -19.03 -11.16
C GLN A 195 -8.65 -19.26 -11.99
N THR A 196 -8.41 -18.43 -13.00
CA THR A 196 -7.18 -18.48 -13.81
C THR A 196 -5.95 -18.18 -12.95
N PHE A 197 -6.02 -17.16 -12.09
CA PHE A 197 -4.95 -16.81 -11.16
C PHE A 197 -4.65 -17.95 -10.19
N VAL A 198 -5.70 -18.55 -9.60
CA VAL A 198 -5.58 -19.68 -8.66
C VAL A 198 -4.93 -20.88 -9.32
N ARG A 199 -5.37 -21.21 -10.54
CA ARG A 199 -4.78 -22.30 -11.32
C ARG A 199 -3.29 -22.06 -11.56
N GLN A 200 -2.91 -20.86 -11.99
CA GLN A 200 -1.51 -20.50 -12.21
C GLN A 200 -0.67 -20.56 -10.93
N ALA A 201 -1.21 -20.11 -9.80
CA ALA A 201 -0.53 -20.20 -8.50
C ALA A 201 -0.29 -21.66 -8.07
N ARG A 202 -1.28 -22.54 -8.28
CA ARG A 202 -1.14 -23.99 -8.01
C ARG A 202 -0.13 -24.65 -8.96
N GLU A 203 -0.15 -24.32 -10.25
CA GLU A 203 0.83 -24.82 -11.23
C GLU A 203 2.27 -24.48 -10.82
N ILE A 204 2.51 -23.23 -10.40
CA ILE A 204 3.82 -22.79 -9.90
C ILE A 204 4.29 -23.64 -8.71
N LEU A 205 3.41 -23.89 -7.73
CA LEU A 205 3.75 -24.71 -6.57
C LEU A 205 3.99 -26.18 -6.96
N ALA A 206 3.24 -26.72 -7.92
CA ALA A 206 3.45 -28.09 -8.41
C ALA A 206 4.84 -28.24 -9.08
N HIS A 207 5.32 -27.21 -9.80
CA HIS A 207 6.68 -27.24 -10.36
C HIS A 207 7.77 -27.23 -9.30
N THR A 208 7.54 -26.60 -8.15
CA THR A 208 8.50 -26.64 -7.03
C THR A 208 8.59 -28.00 -6.33
N GLN A 209 7.60 -28.88 -6.53
CA GLN A 209 7.56 -30.23 -5.95
C GLN A 209 8.31 -31.30 -6.76
N GLN A 210 9.02 -30.95 -7.84
CA GLN A 210 9.70 -31.97 -8.63
C GLN A 210 10.65 -32.82 -7.75
N PRO A 211 10.39 -34.13 -7.64
CA PRO A 211 11.06 -35.02 -6.69
C PRO A 211 12.49 -35.27 -7.16
N GLY A 212 13.41 -34.43 -6.69
CA GLY A 212 14.83 -34.51 -7.05
C GLY A 212 15.74 -33.51 -6.36
N ARG A 213 15.20 -32.54 -5.60
CA ARG A 213 15.98 -31.59 -4.79
C ARG A 213 15.51 -31.63 -3.33
N GLY A 214 16.04 -32.54 -2.52
CA GLY A 214 15.82 -32.53 -1.08
C GLY A 214 16.23 -33.81 -0.37
N GLU A 215 17.38 -33.77 0.30
CA GLU A 215 17.83 -34.76 1.30
C GLU A 215 16.80 -34.87 2.42
N ILE A 216 16.23 -36.07 2.62
CA ILE A 216 15.36 -36.36 3.74
C ILE A 216 16.24 -36.72 4.93
N THR A 217 16.42 -35.79 5.86
CA THR A 217 16.94 -36.08 7.20
C THR A 217 15.88 -35.73 8.24
N GLY A 218 15.36 -36.75 8.92
CA GLY A 218 14.51 -36.58 10.12
C GLY A 218 13.30 -37.50 10.15
N GLU A 219 13.36 -38.53 10.99
CA GLU A 219 12.24 -39.41 11.33
C GLU A 219 11.16 -38.67 12.14
N GLY A 220 9.89 -38.98 11.87
CA GLY A 220 8.84 -39.00 12.89
C GLY A 220 8.16 -37.68 13.24
N SER A 221 7.54 -37.02 12.27
CA SER A 221 6.36 -36.17 12.48
C SER A 221 5.55 -36.16 11.19
N GLU A 222 4.22 -36.24 11.26
CA GLU A 222 3.34 -35.94 10.12
C GLU A 222 3.49 -34.46 9.79
N VAL A 223 4.58 -34.11 9.12
CA VAL A 223 4.84 -32.75 8.67
C VAL A 223 3.88 -32.52 7.51
N GLY A 224 2.81 -31.76 7.77
CA GLY A 224 1.93 -31.23 6.74
C GLY A 224 2.80 -30.64 5.62
N SER A 225 2.50 -31.01 4.37
CA SER A 225 3.32 -30.66 3.21
C SER A 225 3.15 -29.18 2.90
N ARG A 226 3.83 -28.33 3.68
CA ARG A 226 3.83 -26.88 3.49
C ARG A 226 4.74 -26.54 2.31
N LEU A 227 4.12 -26.10 1.22
CA LEU A 227 4.82 -25.58 0.06
C LEU A 227 4.87 -24.06 0.15
N SER A 228 6.02 -23.47 -0.13
CA SER A 228 6.09 -22.03 -0.32
C SER A 228 7.07 -21.68 -1.43
N MET A 229 6.65 -20.73 -2.25
CA MET A 229 7.48 -20.10 -3.25
C MET A 229 7.53 -18.59 -2.97
N GLN A 230 8.74 -18.06 -2.94
CA GLN A 230 8.98 -16.63 -2.79
C GLN A 230 9.49 -16.05 -4.12
N GLY A 231 8.64 -15.29 -4.79
CA GLY A 231 9.01 -14.45 -5.94
C GLY A 231 9.50 -13.07 -5.50
N ARG A 232 9.73 -12.18 -6.48
CA ARG A 232 10.19 -10.81 -6.20
C ARG A 232 9.08 -9.94 -5.61
N ILE A 233 7.88 -10.10 -6.15
CA ILE A 233 6.70 -9.29 -5.83
C ILE A 233 5.72 -10.07 -4.93
N TYR A 234 5.66 -11.38 -5.10
CA TYR A 234 4.67 -12.23 -4.44
C TYR A 234 5.31 -13.35 -3.64
N ARG A 235 4.67 -13.70 -2.53
CA ARG A 235 4.87 -14.95 -1.79
C ARG A 235 3.62 -15.81 -1.98
N ILE A 236 3.80 -17.01 -2.50
CA ILE A 236 2.74 -17.99 -2.68
C ILE A 236 3.02 -19.13 -1.71
N SER A 237 2.06 -19.50 -0.87
CA SER A 237 2.19 -20.65 0.02
C SER A 237 0.93 -21.50 -0.03
N ALA A 238 1.12 -22.82 -0.01
CA ALA A 238 0.06 -23.78 0.20
C ALA A 238 0.36 -24.62 1.43
N GLU A 239 -0.63 -24.78 2.29
CA GLU A 239 -0.60 -25.64 3.46
C GLU A 239 -1.93 -26.39 3.49
N ASP A 240 -1.87 -27.72 3.34
CA ASP A 240 -3.03 -28.59 3.14
C ASP A 240 -3.92 -28.12 1.97
N GLN A 241 -5.13 -27.65 2.27
CA GLN A 241 -6.09 -27.13 1.29
C GLN A 241 -6.07 -25.59 1.20
N GLN A 242 -5.24 -24.93 2.01
CA GLN A 242 -5.18 -23.47 2.08
C GLN A 242 -4.12 -22.95 1.12
N LEU A 243 -4.51 -22.08 0.18
CA LEU A 243 -3.61 -21.34 -0.70
C LEU A 243 -3.64 -19.87 -0.29
N THR A 244 -2.47 -19.31 0.00
CA THR A 244 -2.30 -17.89 0.34
C THR A 244 -1.36 -17.23 -0.66
N VAL A 245 -1.77 -16.09 -1.21
CA VAL A 245 -0.92 -15.24 -2.03
C VAL A 245 -0.78 -13.88 -1.37
N GLN A 246 0.46 -13.52 -1.05
CA GLN A 246 0.82 -12.25 -0.42
C GLN A 246 1.63 -11.41 -1.40
N ALA A 247 1.20 -10.18 -1.63
CA ALA A 247 2.01 -9.15 -2.28
C ALA A 247 2.92 -8.49 -1.24
N ARG A 248 4.21 -8.36 -1.54
CA ARG A 248 5.23 -7.91 -0.58
C ARG A 248 4.92 -6.57 0.10
N GLU A 249 4.32 -5.64 -0.65
CA GLU A 249 4.00 -4.29 -0.17
C GLU A 249 2.56 -4.12 0.32
N ARG A 250 1.69 -5.13 0.09
CA ARG A 250 0.25 -5.03 0.37
C ARG A 250 -0.29 -6.13 1.29
N GLY A 251 0.53 -7.11 1.64
CA GLY A 251 0.11 -8.26 2.45
C GLY A 251 -0.70 -9.27 1.64
N THR A 252 -1.59 -10.02 2.32
CA THR A 252 -2.45 -11.03 1.70
C THR A 252 -3.42 -10.39 0.71
N ILE A 253 -3.29 -10.77 -0.56
CA ILE A 253 -4.17 -10.30 -1.64
C ILE A 253 -5.19 -11.37 -2.06
N LEU A 254 -4.88 -12.64 -1.80
CA LEU A 254 -5.78 -13.76 -2.08
C LEU A 254 -5.57 -14.86 -1.03
N GLU A 255 -6.67 -15.37 -0.50
CA GLU A 255 -6.69 -16.52 0.42
C GLU A 255 -7.83 -17.45 0.03
N ILE A 256 -7.51 -18.74 -0.12
CA ILE A 256 -8.43 -19.78 -0.59
C ILE A 256 -8.30 -20.99 0.32
N GLN A 257 -9.41 -21.65 0.60
CA GLN A 257 -9.47 -22.94 1.28
C GLN A 257 -10.31 -23.90 0.45
N GLY A 258 -9.68 -24.98 -0.02
CA GLY A 258 -10.28 -25.89 -1.00
C GLY A 258 -10.58 -25.14 -2.29
N ASP A 259 -11.86 -25.05 -2.65
CA ASP A 259 -12.33 -24.33 -3.84
C ASP A 259 -13.01 -22.99 -3.50
N THR A 260 -13.00 -22.59 -2.23
CA THR A 260 -13.66 -21.36 -1.75
C THR A 260 -12.65 -20.25 -1.55
N VAL A 261 -12.89 -19.08 -2.15
CA VAL A 261 -12.12 -17.85 -1.90
C VAL A 261 -12.56 -17.25 -0.56
N ILE A 262 -11.66 -17.22 0.42
CA ILE A 262 -11.91 -16.68 1.77
C ILE A 262 -11.73 -15.16 1.79
N SER A 263 -10.70 -14.66 1.11
CA SER A 263 -10.35 -13.24 1.09
C SER A 263 -9.81 -12.84 -0.27
N GLU A 264 -10.29 -11.70 -0.79
CA GLU A 264 -9.89 -11.15 -2.07
C GLU A 264 -9.72 -9.63 -1.95
N CYS A 265 -8.46 -9.20 -2.01
CA CYS A 265 -8.06 -7.79 -2.16
C CYS A 265 -7.34 -7.57 -3.51
N LEU A 266 -7.62 -8.47 -4.47
CA LEU A 266 -7.01 -8.53 -5.78
C LEU A 266 -7.47 -7.34 -6.63
N THR A 267 -6.53 -6.61 -7.22
CA THR A 267 -6.81 -5.53 -8.18
C THR A 267 -6.38 -5.95 -9.58
N GLY A 268 -6.90 -5.28 -10.61
CA GLY A 268 -6.47 -5.55 -12.00
C GLY A 268 -4.95 -5.40 -12.19
N ALA A 269 -4.33 -4.45 -11.48
CA ALA A 269 -2.88 -4.28 -11.46
C ALA A 269 -2.13 -5.48 -10.85
N ASP A 270 -2.70 -6.11 -9.81
CA ASP A 270 -2.10 -7.31 -9.22
C ASP A 270 -2.16 -8.49 -10.20
N LEU A 271 -3.27 -8.62 -10.93
CA LEU A 271 -3.41 -9.68 -11.94
C LEU A 271 -2.34 -9.53 -13.04
N SER A 272 -2.14 -8.33 -13.58
CA SER A 272 -1.12 -8.08 -14.61
C SER A 272 0.30 -8.32 -14.09
N ARG A 273 0.62 -7.85 -12.88
CA ARG A 273 1.93 -8.07 -12.24
C ARG A 273 2.19 -9.54 -11.95
N PHE A 274 1.17 -10.25 -11.47
CA PHE A 274 1.26 -11.68 -11.22
C PHE A 274 1.49 -12.48 -12.51
N GLN A 275 0.78 -12.16 -13.59
CA GLN A 275 1.00 -12.79 -14.90
C GLN A 275 2.43 -12.58 -15.42
N ALA A 276 2.97 -11.37 -15.26
CA ALA A 276 4.36 -11.09 -15.62
C ALA A 276 5.35 -11.92 -14.78
N GLU A 277 5.11 -12.06 -13.47
CA GLU A 277 5.95 -12.86 -12.58
C GLU A 277 5.85 -14.37 -12.90
N VAL A 278 4.66 -14.87 -13.23
CA VAL A 278 4.45 -16.26 -13.69
C VAL A 278 5.26 -16.54 -14.95
N LEU A 279 5.21 -15.65 -15.94
CA LEU A 279 5.99 -15.78 -17.18
C LEU A 279 7.49 -15.82 -16.89
N ARG A 280 7.97 -14.93 -16.01
CA ARG A 280 9.38 -14.88 -15.59
C ARG A 280 9.82 -16.20 -14.93
N ILE A 281 9.01 -16.74 -14.01
CA ILE A 281 9.30 -18.02 -13.34
C ILE A 281 9.36 -19.16 -14.35
N ARG A 282 8.40 -19.23 -15.29
CA ARG A 282 8.39 -20.25 -16.35
C ARG A 282 9.65 -20.17 -17.24
N GLN A 283 10.09 -18.96 -17.59
CA GLN A 283 11.33 -18.76 -18.34
C GLN A 283 12.56 -19.27 -17.57
N GLN A 284 12.65 -18.97 -16.27
CA GLN A 284 13.76 -19.46 -15.43
C GLN A 284 13.79 -20.99 -15.31
N VAL A 285 12.63 -21.61 -15.10
CA VAL A 285 12.53 -23.07 -15.02
C VAL A 285 12.90 -23.72 -16.36
N SER A 286 12.49 -23.12 -17.48
CA SER A 286 12.87 -23.60 -18.82
C SER A 286 14.38 -23.50 -19.06
N GLU A 287 15.03 -22.43 -18.61
CA GLU A 287 16.48 -22.26 -18.74
C GLU A 287 17.28 -23.21 -17.83
N GLU A 288 16.84 -23.43 -16.59
CA GLU A 288 17.46 -24.43 -15.69
C GLU A 288 17.30 -25.86 -16.25
N THR A 289 16.14 -26.17 -16.82
CA THR A 289 15.89 -27.48 -17.44
C THR A 289 16.80 -27.71 -18.66
N LEU A 290 17.02 -26.68 -19.49
CA LEU A 290 17.93 -26.78 -20.64
C LEU A 290 19.40 -26.93 -20.22
N ARG A 291 19.82 -26.36 -19.09
CA ARG A 291 21.18 -26.56 -18.54
C ARG A 291 21.41 -27.97 -18.00
N LEU A 292 20.36 -28.68 -17.58
CA LEU A 292 20.43 -30.06 -17.09
C LEU A 292 20.42 -31.11 -18.21
N VAL A 293 19.96 -30.76 -19.42
CA VAL A 293 19.87 -31.69 -20.58
C VAL A 293 21.17 -31.73 -21.41
N HIS A 294 22.21 -30.99 -21.01
CA HIS A 294 23.58 -31.25 -21.48
C HIS A 294 24.40 -31.82 -20.32
N PRO A 295 24.29 -33.14 -20.03
CA PRO A 295 25.35 -33.78 -19.29
C PRO A 295 26.63 -33.49 -20.08
N ARG A 296 27.62 -32.90 -19.41
CA ARG A 296 29.00 -32.85 -19.91
C ARG A 296 29.37 -34.29 -20.24
N SER A 297 29.23 -34.67 -21.51
CA SER A 297 29.84 -35.88 -22.04
C SER A 297 31.30 -35.79 -21.64
N GLN A 298 31.71 -36.73 -20.80
CA GLN A 298 33.08 -36.92 -20.40
C GLN A 298 33.91 -37.15 -21.68
N LEU A 299 34.46 -36.08 -22.23
CA LEU A 299 35.61 -36.13 -23.13
C LEU A 299 36.85 -36.17 -22.23
N PHE A 300 37.09 -37.33 -21.63
CA PHE A 300 38.39 -37.74 -21.14
C PHE A 300 38.47 -39.26 -21.23
N GLU A 301 39.05 -39.73 -22.34
CA GLU A 301 39.76 -40.99 -22.59
C GLU A 301 40.02 -41.01 -24.11
N ARG A 302 41.22 -41.00 -24.68
CA ARG A 302 42.59 -41.29 -24.24
C ARG A 302 43.58 -40.41 -25.01
#